data_AF-A0A386WSU2-F1
#
_entry.id   AF-A0A386WSU2-F1
#
_cell.length_a   1.000
_cell.length_b   1.000
_cell.length_c   1.000
_cell.angle_alpha   90.00
_cell.angle_beta   90.00
_cell.angle_gamma   90.00
#
_symmetry.space_group_name_H-M   'P 1'
#
loop_
_entity.id
_entity.type
_entity.pdbx_description
1 polymer ?
#
loop_
_entity_poly.entity_id
_entity_poly.type
_entity_poly.pdbx_seq_one_letter_code
_entity_poly.pdbx_strand_id
1 'polypeptide(L)'
;MTQRFGSVVSLRRTAALATAVLATAVLSAGCGTGDATEGTGPAPSPSADPKAALLAAVPDEKDPAFRFTTIEGADKFDGVVDPAARGLELSMSEKSKDPEFTMGMTFRVIEEDIWMRVKITGMAGLQDMMKLPKRWMLLDRTKLDDASDVPVYQNADPANMAAVIRTAETVEDRGDGTYAGFADLTANADIRESFTTVDVAALGDAAKKVPFTAVVGPDGNLTSLTLELPAAGKQKAMKVVAKYYDFGKAPKLTAPTGAQVQKAPASAYEMLNG
;
A
#
# COMPACT_ATOMS: atom_id res chain seq x y z
N MET A 1 17.55 27.48 2.48
CA MET A 1 17.28 28.24 1.24
C MET A 1 15.93 27.81 0.73
N THR A 2 14.95 28.70 0.80
CA THR A 2 13.53 28.45 0.53
C THR A 2 13.18 29.01 -0.84
N GLN A 3 12.66 28.19 -1.75
CA GLN A 3 11.95 28.69 -2.93
C GLN A 3 10.52 28.19 -2.93
N ARG A 4 9.62 29.15 -2.71
CA ARG A 4 8.20 29.11 -3.05
C ARG A 4 8.07 29.29 -4.56
N PHE A 5 7.22 28.50 -5.20
CA PHE A 5 6.51 28.93 -6.39
C PHE A 5 5.03 28.62 -6.21
N GLY A 6 4.26 29.67 -5.96
CA GLY A 6 2.84 29.70 -6.29
C GLY A 6 2.68 30.29 -7.68
N SER A 7 1.68 29.81 -8.42
CA SER A 7 0.89 30.64 -9.35
C SER A 7 -0.42 29.93 -9.65
N VAL A 8 -1.48 30.60 -9.22
CA VAL A 8 -2.88 30.33 -9.54
C VAL A 8 -3.13 30.85 -10.96
N VAL A 9 -3.77 30.08 -11.84
CA VAL A 9 -4.43 30.61 -13.04
C VAL A 9 -5.83 30.01 -13.17
N SER A 10 -6.76 30.93 -13.41
CA SER A 10 -8.20 30.82 -13.32
C SER A 10 -8.88 29.90 -14.33
N LEU A 11 -10.00 29.32 -13.89
CA LEU A 11 -11.04 28.74 -14.74
C LEU A 11 -11.59 29.78 -15.73
N ARG A 12 -11.73 29.38 -17.00
CA ARG A 12 -12.72 29.96 -17.91
C ARG A 12 -13.66 28.85 -18.40
N ARG A 13 -14.93 29.02 -18.06
CA ARG A 13 -16.08 28.27 -18.58
C ARG A 13 -16.27 28.65 -20.05
N THR A 14 -16.35 27.66 -20.93
CA THR A 14 -17.03 27.76 -22.22
C THR A 14 -17.86 26.51 -22.43
N ALA A 15 -19.18 26.70 -22.37
CA ALA A 15 -20.18 25.76 -22.84
C ALA A 15 -20.29 25.84 -24.37
N ALA A 16 -20.40 24.71 -25.06
CA ALA A 16 -21.08 24.64 -26.35
C ALA A 16 -21.39 23.18 -26.75
N LEU A 17 -22.70 22.94 -26.85
CA LEU A 17 -23.41 22.24 -27.92
C LEU A 17 -23.21 20.73 -28.13
N ALA A 18 -24.29 20.03 -27.76
CA ALA A 18 -24.65 18.69 -28.17
C ALA A 18 -24.91 18.59 -29.69
N THR A 19 -24.48 17.48 -30.28
CA THR A 19 -25.08 16.94 -31.51
C THR A 19 -25.16 15.42 -31.37
N ALA A 20 -26.39 14.93 -31.20
CA ALA A 20 -26.71 13.51 -31.30
C ALA A 20 -26.83 13.13 -32.78
N VAL A 21 -26.17 12.05 -33.18
CA VAL A 21 -26.47 11.34 -34.44
C VAL A 21 -26.78 9.90 -34.08
N LEU A 22 -28.05 9.56 -34.19
CA LEU A 22 -28.54 8.18 -34.26
C LEU A 22 -28.14 7.61 -35.62
N ALA A 23 -27.48 6.45 -35.61
CA ALA A 23 -27.44 5.55 -36.75
C ALA A 23 -27.75 4.13 -36.25
N THR A 24 -29.02 3.77 -36.34
CA THR A 24 -29.52 2.40 -36.29
C THR A 24 -29.03 1.63 -37.52
N ALA A 25 -28.31 0.53 -37.30
CA ALA A 25 -28.17 -0.54 -38.28
C ALA A 25 -28.66 -1.84 -37.62
N VAL A 26 -29.81 -2.31 -38.09
CA VAL A 26 -30.38 -3.64 -37.84
C VAL A 26 -30.02 -4.53 -39.03
N LEU A 27 -29.98 -5.84 -38.78
CA LEU A 27 -29.84 -7.02 -39.66
C LEU A 27 -28.50 -7.72 -39.40
N SER A 28 -28.43 -8.99 -38.99
CA SER A 28 -29.18 -10.13 -39.54
C SER A 28 -29.22 -11.29 -38.54
N ALA A 29 -30.34 -12.01 -38.55
CA ALA A 29 -30.49 -13.31 -37.90
C ALA A 29 -29.56 -14.35 -38.53
N GLY A 30 -28.93 -15.16 -37.68
CA GLY A 30 -28.28 -16.41 -38.05
C GLY A 30 -28.64 -17.47 -37.03
N CYS A 31 -29.70 -18.25 -37.31
CA CYS A 31 -29.96 -19.51 -36.64
C CYS A 31 -28.94 -20.53 -37.15
N GLY A 32 -28.01 -20.93 -36.29
CA GLY A 32 -27.15 -22.08 -36.48
C GLY A 32 -27.30 -23.01 -35.29
N THR A 33 -27.93 -24.16 -35.51
CA THR A 33 -28.00 -25.28 -34.56
C THR A 33 -26.61 -25.90 -34.44
N GLY A 34 -26.04 -25.96 -33.22
CA GLY A 34 -24.77 -26.66 -32.98
C GLY A 34 -24.15 -26.34 -31.63
N ASP A 35 -24.24 -27.33 -30.73
CA ASP A 35 -23.47 -27.57 -29.50
C ASP A 35 -23.17 -26.44 -28.51
N ALA A 36 -23.70 -26.64 -27.30
CA ALA A 36 -23.28 -25.99 -26.08
C ALA A 36 -21.80 -26.30 -25.81
N THR A 37 -20.94 -25.32 -26.10
CA THR A 37 -19.59 -25.27 -25.54
C THR A 37 -19.50 -24.00 -24.71
N GLU A 38 -19.21 -24.17 -23.42
CA GLU A 38 -18.98 -23.08 -22.47
C GLU A 38 -17.99 -22.07 -23.06
N GLY A 39 -18.47 -20.86 -23.33
CA GLY A 39 -17.67 -19.78 -23.88
C GLY A 39 -16.70 -19.26 -22.84
N THR A 40 -15.43 -19.60 -22.98
CA THR A 40 -14.34 -18.80 -22.44
C THR A 40 -14.35 -17.47 -23.21
N GLY A 41 -14.74 -16.39 -22.53
CA GLY A 41 -14.68 -15.04 -23.11
C GLY A 41 -13.27 -14.73 -23.61
N PRO A 42 -13.11 -13.86 -24.63
CA PRO A 42 -11.79 -13.53 -25.16
C PRO A 42 -10.89 -12.99 -24.04
N ALA A 43 -9.75 -13.63 -23.84
CA ALA A 43 -8.73 -13.17 -22.91
C ALA A 43 -8.29 -11.74 -23.31
N PRO A 44 -8.12 -10.82 -22.35
CA PRO A 44 -7.65 -9.48 -22.65
C PRO A 44 -6.32 -9.54 -23.40
N SER A 45 -6.22 -8.79 -24.50
CA SER A 45 -5.00 -8.71 -25.30
C SER A 45 -3.91 -7.91 -24.56
N PRO A 46 -2.62 -8.23 -24.79
CA PRO A 46 -1.52 -7.51 -24.15
C PRO A 46 -1.55 -6.00 -24.41
N SER A 47 -1.23 -5.20 -23.40
CA SER A 47 -1.08 -3.74 -23.53
C SER A 47 0.08 -3.38 -24.48
N ALA A 48 -0.10 -2.33 -25.29
CA ALA A 48 0.98 -1.77 -26.12
C ALA A 48 2.10 -1.10 -25.28
N ASP A 49 1.80 -0.74 -24.02
CA ASP A 49 2.77 -0.30 -23.02
C ASP A 49 2.42 -0.98 -21.67
N PRO A 50 2.93 -2.20 -21.42
CA PRO A 50 2.66 -2.95 -20.20
C PRO A 50 3.10 -2.21 -18.93
N LYS A 51 4.20 -1.47 -18.99
CA LYS A 51 4.73 -0.75 -17.83
C LYS A 51 3.81 0.41 -17.46
N ALA A 52 3.38 1.21 -18.44
CA ALA A 52 2.44 2.30 -18.19
C ALA A 52 1.08 1.78 -17.69
N ALA A 53 0.58 0.68 -18.27
CA ALA A 53 -0.66 0.04 -17.80
C ALA A 53 -0.54 -0.43 -16.34
N LEU A 54 0.55 -1.10 -15.98
CA LEU A 54 0.78 -1.55 -14.61
C LEU A 54 0.93 -0.37 -13.63
N LEU A 55 1.64 0.69 -14.02
CA LEU A 55 1.78 1.90 -13.19
C LEU A 55 0.43 2.60 -12.94
N ALA A 56 -0.47 2.59 -13.93
CA ALA A 56 -1.80 3.17 -13.80
C ALA A 56 -2.73 2.36 -12.88
N ALA A 57 -2.40 1.09 -12.62
CA ALA A 57 -3.15 0.25 -11.69
C ALA A 57 -2.72 0.44 -10.22
N VAL A 58 -1.56 1.06 -9.96
CA VAL A 58 -1.12 1.32 -8.58
C VAL A 58 -2.04 2.38 -7.96
N PRO A 59 -2.49 2.20 -6.69
CA PRO A 59 -3.41 3.15 -6.07
C PRO A 59 -2.88 4.59 -6.06
N ASP A 60 -3.77 5.55 -6.34
CA ASP A 60 -3.49 6.98 -6.34
C ASP A 60 -4.46 7.79 -5.46
N GLU A 61 -4.24 9.10 -5.36
CA GLU A 61 -5.02 10.00 -4.49
C GLU A 61 -6.50 10.12 -4.88
N LYS A 62 -6.91 9.61 -6.03
CA LYS A 62 -8.31 9.60 -6.51
C LYS A 62 -9.04 8.34 -6.07
N ASP A 63 -8.32 7.32 -5.61
CA ASP A 63 -8.94 6.09 -5.19
C ASP A 63 -9.77 6.26 -3.92
N PRO A 64 -10.88 5.51 -3.79
CA PRO A 64 -11.63 5.46 -2.55
C PRO A 64 -10.80 4.74 -1.47
N ALA A 65 -11.22 4.83 -0.21
CA ALA A 65 -10.57 4.09 0.87
C ALA A 65 -10.48 2.58 0.54
N PHE A 66 -9.32 1.99 0.83
CA PHE A 66 -9.01 0.59 0.53
C PHE A 66 -8.14 -0.03 1.65
N ARG A 67 -8.01 -1.35 1.63
CA ARG A 67 -7.13 -2.10 2.54
C ARG A 67 -5.85 -2.51 1.84
N PHE A 68 -4.78 -2.63 2.61
CA PHE A 68 -3.54 -3.20 2.11
C PHE A 68 -2.91 -4.15 3.12
N THR A 69 -2.04 -5.02 2.60
CA THR A 69 -1.16 -5.86 3.39
C THR A 69 0.23 -5.86 2.76
N THR A 70 1.26 -5.69 3.57
CA THR A 70 2.66 -5.91 3.18
C THR A 70 3.23 -7.10 3.96
N ILE A 71 3.93 -7.99 3.27
CA ILE A 71 4.63 -9.14 3.86
C ILE A 71 6.09 -9.05 3.48
N GLU A 72 6.98 -9.00 4.47
CA GLU A 72 8.42 -9.08 4.27
C GLU A 72 8.99 -10.21 5.14
N GLY A 73 9.14 -11.39 4.54
CA GLY A 73 9.64 -12.55 5.27
C GLY A 73 8.64 -13.02 6.34
N ALA A 74 8.99 -12.87 7.62
CA ALA A 74 8.11 -13.20 8.73
C ALA A 74 7.18 -12.03 9.14
N ASP A 75 7.53 -10.81 8.74
CA ASP A 75 6.82 -9.61 9.15
C ASP A 75 5.63 -9.35 8.24
N LYS A 76 4.52 -8.97 8.87
CA LYS A 76 3.25 -8.69 8.22
C LYS A 76 2.66 -7.41 8.78
N PHE A 77 2.37 -6.50 7.86
CA PHE A 77 1.72 -5.23 8.15
C PHE A 77 0.36 -5.24 7.45
N ASP A 78 -0.70 -4.95 8.20
CA ASP A 78 -2.05 -4.82 7.65
C ASP A 78 -2.51 -3.37 7.85
N GLY A 79 -3.26 -2.83 6.90
CA GLY A 79 -3.70 -1.45 7.02
C GLY A 79 -4.88 -1.05 6.16
N VAL A 80 -5.24 0.21 6.33
CA VAL A 80 -6.27 0.93 5.57
C VAL A 80 -5.65 2.25 5.11
N VAL A 81 -5.89 2.61 3.86
CA VAL A 81 -5.56 3.92 3.31
C VAL A 81 -6.88 4.60 2.98
N ASP A 82 -6.99 5.87 3.34
CA ASP A 82 -8.11 6.74 2.97
C ASP A 82 -7.56 8.03 2.34
N PRO A 83 -7.40 8.06 1.00
CA PRO A 83 -6.83 9.23 0.33
C PRO A 83 -7.63 10.51 0.56
N ALA A 84 -8.96 10.42 0.64
CA ALA A 84 -9.83 11.57 0.89
C ALA A 84 -9.59 12.22 2.26
N ALA A 85 -9.16 11.43 3.26
CA ALA A 85 -8.79 11.90 4.59
C ALA A 85 -7.28 12.16 4.74
N ARG A 86 -6.47 11.93 3.68
CA ARG A 86 -5.00 11.80 3.78
C ARG A 86 -4.62 10.92 4.97
N GLY A 87 -5.31 9.78 5.06
CA GLY A 87 -5.34 8.93 6.24
C GLY A 87 -4.68 7.58 5.99
N LEU A 88 -3.98 7.09 7.01
CA LEU A 88 -3.37 5.75 7.06
C LEU A 88 -3.67 5.11 8.41
N GLU A 89 -4.16 3.88 8.42
CA GLU A 89 -4.15 3.03 9.61
C GLU A 89 -3.24 1.84 9.35
N LEU A 90 -2.26 1.63 10.22
CA LEU A 90 -1.27 0.55 10.11
C LEU A 90 -1.33 -0.28 11.39
N SER A 91 -1.46 -1.60 11.24
CA SER A 91 -1.46 -2.55 12.35
C SER A 91 -0.35 -3.57 12.18
N MET A 92 0.35 -3.84 13.27
CA MET A 92 1.36 -4.88 13.39
C MET A 92 1.12 -5.69 14.67
N SER A 93 1.57 -6.94 14.66
CA SER A 93 1.42 -7.82 15.81
C SER A 93 2.71 -8.61 16.03
N GLU A 94 3.23 -8.52 17.23
CA GLU A 94 4.40 -9.27 17.67
C GLU A 94 3.98 -10.33 18.69
N LYS A 95 4.57 -11.53 18.58
CA LYS A 95 4.35 -12.63 19.53
C LYS A 95 5.64 -12.91 20.26
N SER A 96 5.62 -12.74 21.59
CA SER A 96 6.66 -13.23 22.47
C SER A 96 6.34 -14.65 22.91
N LYS A 97 7.36 -15.50 23.00
CA LYS A 97 7.26 -16.88 23.50
C LYS A 97 7.70 -17.05 24.94
N ASP A 98 8.47 -16.10 25.47
CA ASP A 98 8.99 -16.15 26.84
C ASP A 98 9.16 -14.74 27.43
N PRO A 99 8.22 -14.27 28.28
CA PRO A 99 6.92 -14.90 28.58
C PRO A 99 6.00 -14.90 27.36
N GLU A 100 5.03 -15.83 27.32
CA GLU A 100 4.05 -15.90 26.22
C GLU A 100 3.06 -14.74 26.27
N PHE A 101 3.14 -13.84 25.29
CA PHE A 101 2.13 -12.80 25.07
C PHE A 101 2.12 -12.34 23.61
N THR A 102 1.07 -11.64 23.22
CA THR A 102 0.96 -10.96 21.91
C THR A 102 0.78 -9.48 22.14
N MET A 103 1.61 -8.67 21.49
CA MET A 103 1.49 -7.22 21.44
C MET A 103 0.99 -6.82 20.06
N GLY A 104 -0.21 -6.27 19.99
CA GLY A 104 -0.75 -5.60 18.82
C GLY A 104 -0.55 -4.09 18.94
N MET A 105 0.08 -3.49 17.94
CA MET A 105 0.25 -2.05 17.83
C MET A 105 -0.48 -1.56 16.58
N THR A 106 -1.33 -0.56 16.76
CA THR A 106 -2.01 0.13 15.66
C THR A 106 -1.65 1.60 15.69
N PHE A 107 -1.20 2.12 14.56
CA PHE A 107 -1.10 3.55 14.31
C PHE A 107 -2.26 3.99 13.44
N ARG A 108 -2.75 5.21 13.68
CA ARG A 108 -3.63 5.93 12.79
C ARG A 108 -3.02 7.30 12.54
N VAL A 109 -2.90 7.66 11.28
CA VAL A 109 -2.46 8.96 10.79
C VAL A 109 -3.65 9.60 10.09
N ILE A 110 -3.94 10.86 10.42
CA ILE A 110 -4.87 11.71 9.67
C ILE A 110 -4.15 13.05 9.52
N GLU A 111 -3.84 13.42 8.29
CA GLU A 111 -3.01 14.60 8.02
C GLU A 111 -1.66 14.53 8.77
N GLU A 112 -1.43 15.40 9.75
CA GLU A 112 -0.19 15.47 10.53
C GLU A 112 -0.28 14.77 11.89
N ASP A 113 -1.50 14.47 12.36
CA ASP A 113 -1.73 13.87 13.67
C ASP A 113 -1.54 12.35 13.60
N ILE A 114 -0.85 11.82 14.61
CA ILE A 114 -0.59 10.39 14.75
C ILE A 114 -1.14 9.91 16.09
N TRP A 115 -2.01 8.90 16.03
CA TRP A 115 -2.48 8.18 17.20
C TRP A 115 -1.90 6.78 17.22
N MET A 116 -1.49 6.33 18.40
CA MET A 116 -1.09 4.96 18.65
C MET A 116 -2.08 4.28 19.57
N ARG A 117 -2.33 2.99 19.36
CA ARG A 117 -3.04 2.13 20.30
C ARG A 117 -2.30 0.83 20.44
N VAL A 118 -2.06 0.42 21.69
CA VAL A 118 -1.42 -0.86 22.02
C VAL A 118 -2.45 -1.77 22.67
N LYS A 119 -2.45 -3.03 22.27
CA LYS A 119 -3.27 -4.09 22.85
C LYS A 119 -2.38 -5.29 23.18
N ILE A 120 -2.41 -5.72 24.43
CA ILE A 120 -1.62 -6.86 24.87
C ILE A 120 -2.55 -7.96 25.37
N THR A 121 -2.28 -9.18 24.92
CA THR A 121 -3.04 -10.39 25.28
C THR A 121 -2.08 -11.51 25.63
N GLY A 122 -2.56 -12.52 26.37
CA GLY A 122 -1.75 -13.68 26.79
C GLY A 122 -1.14 -13.54 28.19
N MET A 123 -0.91 -12.32 28.67
CA MET A 123 -0.45 -12.06 30.04
C MET A 123 -1.31 -10.99 30.73
N ALA A 124 -2.09 -11.43 31.72
CA ALA A 124 -2.98 -10.54 32.47
C ALA A 124 -2.18 -9.48 33.24
N GLY A 125 -2.64 -8.23 33.21
CA GLY A 125 -2.01 -7.11 33.93
C GLY A 125 -0.75 -6.53 33.27
N LEU A 126 -0.15 -7.20 32.27
CA LEU A 126 1.08 -6.70 31.61
C LEU A 126 0.89 -5.29 31.03
N GLN A 127 -0.22 -5.03 30.35
CA GLN A 127 -0.50 -3.72 29.76
C GLN A 127 -0.54 -2.61 30.81
N ASP A 128 -1.16 -2.87 31.96
CA ASP A 128 -1.25 -1.90 33.05
C ASP A 128 0.12 -1.74 33.74
N MET A 129 0.90 -2.81 33.85
CA MET A 129 2.28 -2.79 34.38
C MET A 129 3.21 -1.94 33.51
N MET A 130 3.06 -2.01 32.18
CA MET A 130 3.80 -1.15 31.23
C MET A 130 3.23 0.26 31.15
N LYS A 131 2.18 0.57 31.93
CA LYS A 131 1.53 1.88 31.97
C LYS A 131 1.07 2.33 30.58
N LEU A 132 0.65 1.38 29.73
CA LEU A 132 0.17 1.65 28.37
C LEU A 132 -1.36 1.65 28.33
N PRO A 133 -2.00 2.80 28.06
CA PRO A 133 -3.44 2.91 27.90
C PRO A 133 -3.98 1.97 26.81
N LYS A 134 -5.21 1.49 27.00
CA LYS A 134 -5.97 0.73 25.99
C LYS A 134 -6.64 1.62 24.93
N ARG A 135 -6.66 2.93 25.18
CA ARG A 135 -7.28 3.96 24.35
C ARG A 135 -6.30 4.46 23.29
N TRP A 136 -6.79 5.21 22.31
CA TRP A 136 -5.92 5.92 21.38
C TRP A 136 -5.09 6.97 22.12
N MET A 137 -3.81 7.01 21.80
CA MET A 137 -2.83 7.92 22.37
C MET A 137 -2.37 8.86 21.27
N LEU A 138 -2.75 10.14 21.36
CA LEU A 138 -2.22 11.17 20.47
C LEU A 138 -0.73 11.36 20.79
N LEU A 139 0.12 11.11 19.80
CA LEU A 139 1.56 11.26 19.90
C LEU A 139 1.95 12.73 19.68
N ASP A 140 2.98 13.16 20.40
CA ASP A 140 3.68 14.42 20.20
C ASP A 140 4.99 14.10 19.47
N ARG A 141 5.07 14.46 18.19
CA ARG A 141 6.21 14.13 17.33
C ARG A 141 7.52 14.76 17.83
N THR A 142 7.46 15.80 18.66
CA THR A 142 8.65 16.44 19.23
C THR A 142 9.34 15.62 20.32
N LYS A 143 8.72 14.51 20.74
CA LYS A 143 9.24 13.59 21.76
C LYS A 143 9.77 12.27 21.19
N LEU A 144 9.73 12.11 19.88
CA LEU A 144 10.31 10.96 19.19
C LEU A 144 11.78 11.26 18.92
N ASP A 145 12.64 10.27 19.17
CA ASP A 145 14.07 10.41 18.89
C ASP A 145 14.34 10.32 17.38
N ASP A 146 13.59 9.45 16.68
CA ASP A 146 13.53 9.42 15.23
C ASP A 146 12.08 9.58 14.73
N ALA A 147 11.87 10.50 13.79
CA ALA A 147 10.58 10.72 13.18
C ALA A 147 10.19 9.60 12.19
N SER A 148 11.14 8.77 11.74
CA SER A 148 10.86 7.61 10.88
C SER A 148 10.27 6.41 11.63
N ASP A 149 10.36 6.39 12.96
CA ASP A 149 9.84 5.27 13.78
C ASP A 149 8.31 5.22 13.84
N VAL A 150 7.64 6.30 13.39
CA VAL A 150 6.19 6.37 13.30
C VAL A 150 5.74 6.54 11.85
N PRO A 151 4.64 5.89 11.44
CA PRO A 151 4.16 5.99 10.08
C PRO A 151 3.67 7.42 9.77
N VAL A 152 3.83 7.80 8.51
CA VAL A 152 3.30 9.05 7.95
C VAL A 152 2.50 8.75 6.69
N TYR A 153 1.45 9.53 6.45
CA TYR A 153 0.75 9.48 5.17
C TYR A 153 1.57 10.25 4.12
N GLN A 154 2.18 9.53 3.19
CA GLN A 154 2.94 10.14 2.08
C GLN A 154 2.08 10.23 0.82
N ASN A 155 1.43 9.12 0.48
CA ASN A 155 0.56 8.97 -0.68
C ASN A 155 -0.32 7.72 -0.53
N ALA A 156 -1.18 7.47 -1.52
CA ALA A 156 -2.04 6.29 -1.59
C ALA A 156 -1.32 4.95 -1.88
N ASP A 157 -0.01 4.91 -2.08
CA ASP A 157 0.76 3.67 -2.27
C ASP A 157 1.73 3.44 -1.09
N PRO A 158 1.23 2.95 0.07
CA PRO A 158 2.03 2.82 1.28
C PRO A 158 3.20 1.84 1.18
N ALA A 159 3.18 0.92 0.20
CA ALA A 159 4.29 0.00 -0.05
C ALA A 159 5.26 0.54 -1.13
N ASN A 160 5.00 1.72 -1.70
CA ASN A 160 5.84 2.38 -2.71
C ASN A 160 6.11 1.51 -3.96
N MET A 161 5.15 0.66 -4.34
CA MET A 161 5.23 -0.23 -5.48
C MET A 161 5.35 0.51 -6.82
N ALA A 162 4.77 1.70 -6.95
CA ALA A 162 4.95 2.53 -8.13
C ALA A 162 6.43 2.90 -8.33
N ALA A 163 7.18 3.21 -7.27
CA ALA A 163 8.61 3.50 -7.39
C ALA A 163 9.39 2.26 -7.83
N VAL A 164 9.07 1.08 -7.26
CA VAL A 164 9.65 -0.20 -7.68
C VAL A 164 9.40 -0.48 -9.16
N ILE A 165 8.15 -0.40 -9.62
CA ILE A 165 7.79 -0.66 -11.03
C ILE A 165 8.51 0.32 -11.97
N ARG A 166 8.68 1.58 -11.58
CA ARG A 166 9.37 2.58 -12.42
C ARG A 166 10.82 2.22 -12.72
N THR A 167 11.49 1.45 -11.87
CA THR A 167 12.87 1.01 -12.09
C THR A 167 13.00 -0.05 -13.18
N ALA A 168 11.92 -0.74 -13.52
CA ALA A 168 11.95 -1.81 -14.52
C ALA A 168 12.25 -1.24 -15.91
N GLU A 169 13.29 -1.75 -16.57
CA GLU A 169 13.56 -1.42 -17.97
C GLU A 169 12.42 -1.90 -18.87
N THR A 170 11.95 -3.12 -18.62
CA THR A 170 10.86 -3.76 -19.37
C THR A 170 9.87 -4.41 -18.41
N VAL A 171 8.59 -4.30 -18.75
CA VAL A 171 7.51 -5.06 -18.13
C VAL A 171 6.84 -5.89 -19.22
N GLU A 172 6.66 -7.18 -18.93
CA GLU A 172 5.94 -8.12 -19.77
C GLU A 172 4.49 -8.19 -19.28
N ASP A 173 3.54 -7.99 -20.19
CA ASP A 173 2.13 -8.35 -19.98
C ASP A 173 1.96 -9.81 -20.38
N ARG A 174 1.55 -10.64 -19.42
CA ARG A 174 1.37 -12.09 -19.60
C ARG A 174 -0.07 -12.47 -19.90
N GLY A 175 -0.96 -11.48 -20.09
CA GLY A 175 -2.39 -11.68 -20.23
C GLY A 175 -3.10 -11.81 -18.88
N ASP A 176 -4.43 -11.74 -18.91
CA ASP A 176 -5.32 -11.92 -17.75
C ASP A 176 -4.98 -11.03 -16.54
N GLY A 177 -4.45 -9.83 -16.78
CA GLY A 177 -4.06 -8.88 -15.74
C GLY A 177 -2.75 -9.24 -15.01
N THR A 178 -1.98 -10.22 -15.51
CA THR A 178 -0.71 -10.63 -14.92
C THR A 178 0.46 -9.94 -15.62
N TYR A 179 1.37 -9.39 -14.83
CA TYR A 179 2.58 -8.71 -15.31
C TYR A 179 3.82 -9.30 -14.66
N ALA A 180 4.95 -9.18 -15.34
CA ALA A 180 6.24 -9.53 -14.78
C ALA A 180 7.35 -8.60 -15.26
N GLY A 181 8.42 -8.50 -14.48
CA GLY A 181 9.59 -7.71 -14.85
C GLY A 181 10.72 -7.90 -13.86
N PHE A 182 11.72 -7.01 -13.96
CA PHE A 182 12.83 -6.94 -13.03
C PHE A 182 12.92 -5.53 -12.49
N ALA A 183 13.01 -5.38 -11.18
CA ALA A 183 13.21 -4.10 -10.50
C ALA A 183 14.68 -3.93 -10.12
N ASP A 184 15.16 -2.68 -10.18
CA ASP A 184 16.43 -2.26 -9.61
C ASP A 184 16.17 -1.58 -8.26
N LEU A 185 16.34 -2.33 -7.17
CA LEU A 185 16.15 -1.83 -5.81
C LEU A 185 17.28 -0.89 -5.36
N THR A 186 18.36 -0.79 -6.14
CA THR A 186 19.49 0.12 -5.85
C THR A 186 19.33 1.49 -6.49
N ALA A 187 18.28 1.68 -7.30
CA ALA A 187 18.14 2.85 -8.17
C ALA A 187 18.09 4.20 -7.43
N ASN A 188 17.55 4.27 -6.21
CA ASN A 188 17.54 5.49 -5.40
C ASN A 188 17.36 5.19 -3.89
N ALA A 189 17.41 6.23 -3.06
CA ALA A 189 17.24 6.10 -1.60
C ALA A 189 15.82 5.69 -1.20
N ASP A 190 14.80 6.35 -1.76
CA ASP A 190 13.40 6.10 -1.44
C ASP A 190 13.02 4.62 -1.58
N ILE A 191 13.50 3.94 -2.63
CA ILE A 191 13.25 2.49 -2.82
C ILE A 191 14.00 1.65 -1.79
N ARG A 192 15.26 1.98 -1.48
CA ARG A 192 16.05 1.24 -0.49
C ARG A 192 15.44 1.36 0.90
N GLU A 193 14.87 2.52 1.22
CA GLU A 193 14.22 2.84 2.50
C GLU A 193 12.77 2.34 2.58
N SER A 194 12.21 1.84 1.47
CA SER A 194 10.83 1.29 1.45
C SER A 194 10.71 -0.09 2.11
N PHE A 195 11.83 -0.78 2.33
CA PHE A 195 11.86 -2.11 2.94
C PHE A 195 12.39 -2.02 4.38
N THR A 196 11.67 -2.60 5.33
CA THR A 196 12.06 -2.52 6.75
C THR A 196 12.99 -3.66 7.16
N THR A 197 12.87 -4.81 6.50
CA THR A 197 13.59 -6.04 6.87
C THR A 197 14.68 -6.44 5.87
N VAL A 198 14.70 -5.78 4.71
CA VAL A 198 15.58 -6.13 3.60
C VAL A 198 16.82 -5.25 3.63
N ASP A 199 17.98 -5.85 3.83
CA ASP A 199 19.25 -5.17 3.60
C ASP A 199 19.57 -5.16 2.10
N VAL A 200 19.08 -4.12 1.40
CA VAL A 200 19.32 -3.95 -0.04
C VAL A 200 20.81 -3.85 -0.36
N ALA A 201 21.63 -3.31 0.55
CA ALA A 201 23.07 -3.24 0.35
C ALA A 201 23.73 -4.64 0.39
N ALA A 202 23.28 -5.52 1.29
CA ALA A 202 23.76 -6.90 1.38
C ALA A 202 23.45 -7.73 0.13
N LEU A 203 22.37 -7.42 -0.60
CA LEU A 203 22.01 -8.07 -1.88
C LEU A 203 23.03 -7.77 -3.00
N GLY A 204 23.80 -6.69 -2.90
CA GLY A 204 24.81 -6.31 -3.90
C GLY A 204 24.24 -6.21 -5.32
N ASP A 205 24.93 -6.80 -6.30
CA ASP A 205 24.48 -6.76 -7.70
C ASP A 205 23.13 -7.46 -7.93
N ALA A 206 22.72 -8.37 -7.05
CA ALA A 206 21.45 -9.06 -7.17
C ALA A 206 20.24 -8.12 -6.95
N ALA A 207 20.44 -7.02 -6.20
CA ALA A 207 19.40 -5.99 -6.02
C ALA A 207 19.08 -5.20 -7.30
N LYS A 208 19.95 -5.24 -8.32
CA LYS A 208 19.74 -4.50 -9.58
C LYS A 208 18.75 -5.18 -10.53
N LYS A 209 18.47 -6.48 -10.31
CA LYS A 209 17.60 -7.29 -11.17
C LYS A 209 16.75 -8.24 -10.33
N VAL A 210 15.96 -7.67 -9.43
CA VAL A 210 15.02 -8.43 -8.60
C VAL A 210 13.79 -8.78 -9.42
N PRO A 211 13.47 -10.06 -9.66
CA PRO A 211 12.25 -10.43 -10.36
C PRO A 211 11.02 -9.95 -9.59
N PHE A 212 10.04 -9.43 -10.30
CA PHE A 212 8.71 -9.21 -9.74
C PHE A 212 7.62 -9.81 -10.62
N THR A 213 6.52 -10.15 -9.96
CA THR A 213 5.24 -10.45 -10.60
C THR A 213 4.18 -9.54 -10.00
N ALA A 214 3.23 -9.11 -10.82
CA ALA A 214 2.11 -8.27 -10.39
C ALA A 214 0.80 -8.78 -10.98
N VAL A 215 -0.29 -8.52 -10.27
CA VAL A 215 -1.65 -8.87 -10.69
C VAL A 215 -2.53 -7.64 -10.56
N VAL A 216 -3.14 -7.24 -11.67
CA VAL A 216 -4.18 -6.22 -11.75
C VAL A 216 -5.53 -6.91 -11.74
N GLY A 217 -6.41 -6.46 -10.84
CA GLY A 217 -7.74 -7.01 -10.65
C GLY A 217 -8.71 -6.58 -11.76
N PRO A 218 -9.91 -7.19 -11.81
CA PRO A 218 -10.95 -6.83 -12.77
C PRO A 218 -11.50 -5.41 -12.58
N ASP A 219 -11.25 -4.80 -11.43
CA ASP A 219 -11.56 -3.40 -11.11
C ASP A 219 -10.52 -2.41 -11.63
N GLY A 220 -9.45 -2.90 -12.27
CA GLY A 220 -8.36 -2.10 -12.81
C GLY A 220 -7.28 -1.73 -11.80
N ASN A 221 -7.42 -2.15 -10.54
CA ASN A 221 -6.47 -1.83 -9.47
C ASN A 221 -5.43 -2.94 -9.29
N LEU A 222 -4.22 -2.56 -8.89
CA LEU A 222 -3.17 -3.49 -8.51
C LEU A 222 -3.65 -4.29 -7.29
N THR A 223 -3.90 -5.59 -7.48
CA THR A 223 -4.31 -6.48 -6.39
C THR A 223 -3.10 -6.99 -5.62
N SER A 224 -1.98 -7.25 -6.30
CA SER A 224 -0.73 -7.63 -5.65
C SER A 224 0.51 -7.37 -6.50
N LEU A 225 1.64 -7.10 -5.82
CA LEU A 225 2.97 -7.16 -6.39
C LEU A 225 3.87 -8.01 -5.47
N THR A 226 4.59 -8.97 -6.05
CA THR A 226 5.55 -9.83 -5.36
C THR A 226 6.94 -9.63 -5.93
N LEU A 227 7.89 -9.25 -5.09
CA LEU A 227 9.33 -9.24 -5.37
C LEU A 227 9.95 -10.55 -4.88
N GLU A 228 10.81 -11.16 -5.70
CA GLU A 228 11.54 -12.37 -5.35
C GLU A 228 12.99 -12.03 -5.02
N LEU A 229 13.27 -11.82 -3.73
CA LEU A 229 14.60 -11.47 -3.26
C LEU A 229 15.48 -12.73 -3.13
N PRO A 230 16.65 -12.76 -3.78
CA PRO A 230 17.59 -13.86 -3.62
C PRO A 230 18.23 -13.84 -2.22
N ALA A 231 18.82 -14.97 -1.83
CA ALA A 231 19.62 -15.01 -0.61
C ALA A 231 20.89 -14.16 -0.78
N ALA A 232 21.26 -13.40 0.24
CA ALA A 232 22.53 -12.67 0.27
C ALA A 232 23.03 -12.46 1.69
N GLY A 233 24.35 -12.61 1.89
CA GLY A 233 24.95 -12.56 3.22
C GLY A 233 24.30 -13.57 4.17
N LYS A 234 23.71 -13.07 5.27
CA LYS A 234 22.95 -13.87 6.24
C LYS A 234 21.45 -13.94 5.94
N GLN A 235 20.96 -13.16 4.99
CA GLN A 235 19.56 -13.10 4.61
C GLN A 235 19.23 -14.27 3.67
N LYS A 236 18.20 -15.05 4.04
CA LYS A 236 17.68 -16.12 3.17
C LYS A 236 16.89 -15.51 2.03
N ALA A 237 16.76 -16.26 0.93
CA ALA A 237 15.83 -15.89 -0.13
C ALA A 237 14.42 -15.74 0.44
N MET A 238 13.73 -14.69 0.02
CA MET A 238 12.43 -14.32 0.57
C MET A 238 11.57 -13.64 -0.48
N LYS A 239 10.26 -13.59 -0.21
CA LYS A 239 9.32 -12.81 -1.01
C LYS A 239 8.93 -11.57 -0.22
N VAL A 240 8.93 -10.43 -0.90
CA VAL A 240 8.25 -9.22 -0.43
C VAL A 240 6.96 -9.10 -1.22
N VAL A 241 5.83 -9.01 -0.53
CA VAL A 241 4.51 -9.01 -1.15
C VAL A 241 3.72 -7.80 -0.67
N ALA A 242 3.29 -6.95 -1.59
CA ALA A 242 2.26 -5.94 -1.35
C ALA A 242 0.93 -6.43 -1.93
N LYS A 243 -0.17 -6.21 -1.21
CA LYS A 243 -1.53 -6.48 -1.65
C LYS A 243 -2.42 -5.28 -1.39
N TYR A 244 -3.33 -4.99 -2.30
CA TYR A 244 -4.35 -3.95 -2.17
C TYR A 244 -5.71 -4.53 -2.52
N TYR A 245 -6.73 -4.20 -1.75
CA TYR A 245 -8.05 -4.82 -1.87
C TYR A 245 -9.12 -3.97 -1.17
N ASP A 246 -10.39 -4.35 -1.35
CA ASP A 246 -11.54 -3.69 -0.72
C ASP A 246 -11.68 -2.18 -1.06
N PHE A 247 -11.27 -1.77 -2.26
CA PHE A 247 -11.49 -0.42 -2.77
C PHE A 247 -12.97 -0.02 -2.67
N GLY A 248 -13.23 1.10 -1.98
CA GLY A 248 -14.58 1.61 -1.73
C GLY A 248 -15.38 0.84 -0.67
N LYS A 249 -14.83 -0.25 -0.13
CA LYS A 249 -15.44 -1.08 0.92
C LYS A 249 -14.71 -0.95 2.26
N ALA A 250 -13.46 -0.51 2.25
CA ALA A 250 -12.71 -0.25 3.47
C ALA A 250 -13.36 0.88 4.30
N PRO A 251 -13.18 0.87 5.63
CA PRO A 251 -13.71 1.93 6.47
C PRO A 251 -13.02 3.27 6.15
N LYS A 252 -13.81 4.34 6.11
CA LYS A 252 -13.25 5.70 6.09
C LYS A 252 -12.54 5.99 7.41
N LEU A 253 -11.39 6.64 7.32
CA LEU A 253 -10.59 6.97 8.48
C LEU A 253 -10.98 8.34 9.03
N THR A 254 -11.07 8.42 10.35
CA THR A 254 -11.38 9.66 11.08
C THR A 254 -10.52 9.73 12.34
N ALA A 255 -10.22 10.96 12.78
CA ALA A 255 -9.54 11.19 14.04
C ALA A 255 -10.34 10.56 15.21
N PRO A 256 -9.70 9.80 16.12
CA PRO A 256 -10.33 9.37 17.36
C PRO A 256 -10.74 10.58 18.21
N THR A 257 -11.92 10.54 18.84
CA THR A 257 -12.47 11.67 19.60
C THR A 257 -12.98 11.30 20.99
N GLY A 258 -13.18 12.31 21.83
CA GLY A 258 -13.83 12.20 23.14
C GLY A 258 -13.13 11.20 24.07
N ALA A 259 -13.90 10.32 24.69
CA ALA A 259 -13.37 9.35 25.65
C ALA A 259 -12.45 8.29 25.03
N GLN A 260 -12.39 8.19 23.70
CA GLN A 260 -11.56 7.22 22.97
C GLN A 260 -10.09 7.63 22.87
N VAL A 261 -9.78 8.91 23.11
CA VAL A 261 -8.45 9.48 22.92
C VAL A 261 -7.91 10.09 24.20
N GLN A 262 -6.59 10.05 24.35
CA GLN A 262 -5.83 10.75 25.38
C GLN A 262 -4.47 11.15 24.83
N LYS A 263 -3.74 12.02 25.53
CA LYS A 263 -2.33 12.24 25.23
C LYS A 263 -1.52 10.98 25.54
N ALA A 264 -0.50 10.72 24.73
CA ALA A 264 0.42 9.63 24.98
C ALA A 264 1.23 9.86 26.28
N PRO A 265 1.31 8.86 27.18
CA PRO A 265 2.14 8.92 28.38
C PRO A 265 3.63 8.77 28.04
N ALA A 266 4.51 9.02 29.01
CA ALA A 266 5.96 8.82 28.85
C ALA A 266 6.32 7.40 28.36
N SER A 267 5.66 6.38 28.93
CA SER A 267 5.84 4.96 28.56
C SER A 267 5.57 4.66 27.09
N ALA A 268 4.73 5.45 26.41
CA ALA A 268 4.51 5.30 24.97
C ALA A 268 5.73 5.75 24.16
N TYR A 269 6.42 6.80 24.59
CA TYR A 269 7.65 7.27 23.92
C TYR A 269 8.85 6.39 24.27
N GLU A 270 8.94 5.93 25.53
CA GLU A 270 9.94 4.92 25.92
C GLU A 270 9.86 3.67 25.04
N MET A 271 8.63 3.20 24.74
CA MET A 271 8.43 2.06 23.85
C MET A 271 8.82 2.34 22.39
N LEU A 272 8.61 3.57 21.90
CA LEU A 272 8.88 3.92 20.50
C LEU A 272 10.35 4.26 20.25
N ASN A 273 11.03 4.86 21.23
CA ASN A 273 12.41 5.33 21.07
C ASN A 273 13.47 4.25 21.36
N GLY A 274 13.09 3.13 22.00
CA GLY A 274 13.99 2.01 22.32
C GLY A 274 14.69 2.13 23.67
#